data_AF-A0A7X7AM87-F1
#
_entry.id   AF-A0A7X7AM87-F1
#
_cell.length_a   1.000
_cell.length_b   1.000
_cell.length_c   1.000
_cell.angle_alpha   90.00
_cell.angle_beta   90.00
_cell.angle_gamma   90.00
#
_symmetry.space_group_name_H-M   'P 1'
#
loop_
_entity.id
_entity.type
_entity.pdbx_description
1 polymer ?
#
loop_
_entity_poly.entity_id
_entity_poly.type
_entity_poly.pdbx_seq_one_letter_code
_entity_poly.pdbx_strand_id
1 'polypeptide(L)'
;MSAPTFNWEDPLLLDSQLTEEERMIREAASAYCQDKLAPRVLEAFRKEHTDPSIFTEMGELGLLGVTIPEAYGGAGLNYVSYGLVAREVERIDSGYRSMMSVQSSLVMVPINEFGSEEQKQKYLPKLASGEWIGCFGLTEPN
;
A
#
# COMPACT_ATOMS: atom_id res chain seq x y z
N MET A 1 0.12 21.53 36.43
CA MET A 1 0.33 20.93 35.10
C MET A 1 1.20 19.71 35.31
N SER A 2 0.80 18.53 34.83
CA SER A 2 1.67 17.34 34.86
C SER A 2 2.85 17.55 33.90
N ALA A 3 3.99 16.92 34.19
CA ALA A 3 5.10 16.89 33.25
C ALA A 3 4.66 16.21 31.92
N PRO A 4 5.17 16.66 30.77
CA PRO A 4 4.93 15.96 29.50
C PRO A 4 5.44 14.52 29.62
N THR A 5 4.63 13.57 29.15
CA THR A 5 5.01 12.15 29.14
C THR A 5 5.85 11.87 27.90
N PHE A 6 7.03 11.28 28.08
CA PHE A 6 7.90 10.89 26.97
C PHE A 6 7.48 9.52 26.42
N ASN A 7 7.27 9.43 25.11
CA ASN A 7 7.05 8.17 24.40
C ASN A 7 8.35 7.76 23.68
N TRP A 8 8.93 6.62 24.07
CA TRP A 8 10.19 6.16 23.47
C TRP A 8 10.01 5.52 22.08
N GLU A 9 8.81 5.03 21.76
CA GLU A 9 8.48 4.47 20.44
C GLU A 9 8.16 5.56 19.40
N ASP A 10 7.81 6.76 19.88
CA ASP A 10 7.57 7.95 19.07
C ASP A 10 8.12 9.23 19.76
N PRO A 11 9.45 9.39 19.83
CA PRO A 11 10.08 10.47 20.62
C PRO A 11 9.72 11.88 20.18
N LEU A 12 9.39 12.06 18.89
CA LEU A 12 9.02 13.35 18.30
C LEU A 12 7.52 13.45 18.01
N LEU A 13 6.73 12.49 18.51
CA LEU A 13 5.28 12.47 18.42
C LEU A 13 4.78 12.58 16.97
N LEU A 14 5.35 11.81 16.04
CA LEU A 14 4.89 11.66 14.66
C LEU A 14 3.37 11.49 14.63
N ASP A 15 2.80 10.68 15.52
CA ASP A 15 1.35 10.45 15.59
C ASP A 15 0.55 11.75 15.72
N SER A 16 1.04 12.72 16.49
CA SER A 16 0.41 14.03 16.69
C SER A 16 0.55 14.97 15.48
N GLN A 17 1.47 14.65 14.55
CA GLN A 17 1.71 15.42 13.33
C GLN A 17 0.85 14.92 12.16
N LEU A 18 0.26 13.74 12.27
CA LEU A 18 -0.59 13.15 11.24
C LEU A 18 -2.00 13.72 11.28
N THR A 19 -2.67 13.73 10.14
CA THR A 19 -4.11 13.94 10.07
C THR A 19 -4.85 12.71 10.62
N GLU A 20 -6.15 12.88 10.88
CA GLU A 20 -6.97 11.74 11.31
C GLU A 20 -7.07 10.66 10.23
N GLU A 21 -7.21 11.08 8.97
CA GLU A 21 -7.24 10.18 7.82
C GLU A 21 -5.93 9.39 7.66
N GLU A 22 -4.78 10.05 7.86
CA GLU A 22 -3.46 9.41 7.85
C GLU A 22 -3.29 8.40 9.00
N ARG A 23 -3.82 8.69 10.20
CA ARG A 23 -3.83 7.72 11.30
C ARG A 23 -4.73 6.53 11.01
N MET A 24 -5.93 6.76 10.50
CA MET A 24 -6.90 5.71 10.17
C MET A 24 -6.34 4.74 9.13
N ILE A 25 -5.76 5.23 8.03
CA ILE A 25 -5.21 4.35 6.98
C ILE A 25 -3.97 3.57 7.48
N ARG A 26 -3.13 4.18 8.32
CA ARG A 26 -2.01 3.50 8.98
C ARG A 26 -2.51 2.37 9.87
N GLU A 27 -3.56 2.62 10.66
CA GLU A 27 -4.14 1.61 11.56
C GLU A 27 -4.80 0.47 10.79
N ALA A 28 -5.52 0.76 9.70
CA ALA A 28 -6.10 -0.25 8.82
C ALA A 28 -5.00 -1.13 8.18
N ALA A 29 -3.93 -0.50 7.67
CA ALA A 29 -2.78 -1.21 7.12
C ALA A 29 -2.09 -2.08 8.17
N SER A 30 -1.85 -1.54 9.37
CA SER A 30 -1.24 -2.28 10.49
C SER A 30 -2.09 -3.49 10.90
N ALA A 31 -3.40 -3.33 11.06
CA ALA A 31 -4.31 -4.42 11.42
C ALA A 31 -4.29 -5.55 10.39
N TYR A 32 -4.38 -5.22 9.09
CA TYR A 32 -4.25 -6.19 8.01
C TYR A 32 -2.90 -6.90 8.03
N CYS A 33 -1.80 -6.14 8.18
CA CYS A 33 -0.46 -6.70 8.18
C CYS A 33 -0.26 -7.71 9.31
N GLN A 34 -0.72 -7.39 10.53
CA GLN A 34 -0.60 -8.30 11.67
C GLN A 34 -1.53 -9.51 11.57
N ASP A 35 -2.77 -9.35 11.10
CA ASP A 35 -3.74 -10.46 11.01
C ASP A 35 -3.49 -11.38 9.83
N LYS A 36 -3.09 -10.83 8.68
CA LYS A 36 -3.05 -11.54 7.39
C LYS A 36 -1.65 -11.80 6.87
N LEU A 37 -0.72 -10.85 6.98
CA LEU A 37 0.63 -11.00 6.41
C LEU A 37 1.60 -11.69 7.38
N ALA A 38 1.60 -11.29 8.65
CA ALA A 38 2.52 -11.81 9.66
C ALA A 38 2.44 -13.34 9.83
N PRO A 39 1.27 -14.01 9.79
CA PRO A 39 1.21 -15.47 9.86
C PRO A 39 1.76 -16.18 8.61
N ARG A 40 1.81 -15.51 7.45
CA ARG A 40 2.22 -16.09 6.17
C ARG A 40 3.72 -16.01 5.93
N VAL A 41 4.38 -14.96 6.43
CA VAL A 41 5.73 -14.55 6.02
C VAL A 41 6.79 -15.64 6.17
N LEU A 42 6.79 -16.40 7.28
CA LEU A 42 7.83 -17.39 7.57
C LEU A 42 7.87 -18.52 6.52
N GLU A 43 6.70 -19.05 6.18
CA GLU A 43 6.59 -20.14 5.19
C GLU A 43 6.70 -19.61 3.77
N ALA A 44 6.11 -18.45 3.48
CA ALA A 44 6.20 -17.77 2.19
C ALA A 44 7.67 -17.51 1.81
N PHE A 45 8.45 -16.92 2.72
CA PHE A 45 9.87 -16.65 2.52
C PHE A 45 10.67 -17.95 2.35
N ARG A 46 10.48 -18.92 3.25
CA ARG A 46 11.23 -20.19 3.21
C ARG A 46 11.01 -21.00 1.92
N LYS A 47 9.80 -20.92 1.36
CA LYS A 47 9.39 -21.70 0.18
C LYS A 47 9.42 -20.90 -1.11
N GLU A 48 9.87 -19.65 -1.06
CA GLU A 48 9.89 -18.74 -2.22
C GLU A 48 8.52 -18.67 -2.93
N HIS A 49 7.44 -18.62 -2.13
CA HIS A 49 6.08 -18.65 -2.63
C HIS A 49 5.27 -17.48 -2.08
N THR A 50 4.50 -16.84 -2.97
CA THR A 50 3.63 -15.72 -2.63
C THR A 50 2.21 -16.05 -3.04
N ASP A 51 1.26 -15.83 -2.13
CA ASP A 51 -0.17 -16.00 -2.38
C ASP A 51 -0.73 -14.81 -3.18
N PRO A 52 -1.27 -15.00 -4.40
CA PRO A 52 -1.87 -13.93 -5.18
C PRO A 52 -3.09 -13.27 -4.51
N SER A 53 -3.77 -13.95 -3.56
CA SER A 53 -4.93 -13.38 -2.87
C SER A 53 -4.59 -12.10 -2.11
N ILE A 54 -3.31 -11.90 -1.74
CA ILE A 54 -2.81 -10.71 -1.05
C ILE A 54 -3.14 -9.44 -1.83
N PHE A 55 -3.14 -9.47 -3.18
CA PHE A 55 -3.52 -8.31 -3.98
C PHE A 55 -4.99 -7.94 -3.79
N THR A 56 -5.88 -8.92 -3.86
CA THR A 56 -7.32 -8.69 -3.66
C THR A 56 -7.60 -8.24 -2.22
N GLU A 57 -6.97 -8.87 -1.23
CA GLU A 57 -7.09 -8.46 0.18
C GLU A 57 -6.62 -7.00 0.41
N MET A 58 -5.50 -6.60 -0.19
CA MET A 58 -5.03 -5.21 -0.12
C MET A 58 -5.98 -4.25 -0.86
N GLY A 59 -6.53 -4.66 -2.00
CA GLY A 59 -7.46 -3.85 -2.79
C GLY A 59 -8.80 -3.61 -2.09
N GLU A 60 -9.35 -4.62 -1.41
CA GLU A 60 -10.57 -4.50 -0.60
C GLU A 60 -10.45 -3.46 0.52
N LEU A 61 -9.22 -3.26 1.02
CA LEU A 61 -8.90 -2.29 2.07
C LEU A 61 -8.43 -0.94 1.53
N GLY A 62 -8.38 -0.75 0.21
CA GLY A 62 -7.90 0.49 -0.42
C GLY A 62 -6.39 0.74 -0.26
N LEU A 63 -5.60 -0.31 -0.02
CA LEU A 63 -4.14 -0.21 0.16
C LEU A 63 -3.36 -0.22 -1.18
N LEU A 64 -4.04 -0.47 -2.30
CA LEU A 64 -3.48 -0.40 -3.65
C LEU A 64 -3.88 0.91 -4.33
N GLY A 65 -2.90 1.63 -4.88
CA GLY A 65 -3.17 2.91 -5.53
C GLY A 65 -3.76 3.94 -4.58
N VAL A 66 -3.22 4.04 -3.37
CA VAL A 66 -3.67 4.95 -2.30
C VAL A 66 -3.83 6.39 -2.79
N THR A 67 -2.97 6.85 -3.69
CA THR A 67 -3.00 8.21 -4.27
C THR A 67 -3.82 8.35 -5.55
N ILE A 68 -4.37 7.25 -6.06
CA ILE A 68 -5.21 7.26 -7.26
C ILE A 68 -6.60 7.80 -6.90
N PRO A 69 -7.20 8.70 -7.70
CA PRO A 69 -8.51 9.26 -7.43
C PRO A 69 -9.60 8.20 -7.21
N GLU A 70 -10.55 8.49 -6.32
CA GLU A 70 -11.72 7.64 -6.04
C GLU A 70 -12.56 7.35 -7.30
N ALA A 71 -12.59 8.29 -8.25
CA ALA A 71 -13.27 8.12 -9.55
C ALA A 71 -12.76 6.91 -10.36
N TYR A 72 -11.57 6.41 -10.04
CA TYR A 72 -10.96 5.24 -10.66
C TYR A 72 -10.80 4.05 -9.69
N GLY A 73 -11.46 4.10 -8.52
CA GLY A 73 -11.43 3.06 -7.50
C GLY A 73 -10.27 3.10 -6.52
N GLY A 74 -9.37 4.10 -6.61
CA GLY A 74 -8.34 4.32 -5.59
C GLY A 74 -8.89 5.02 -4.34
N ALA A 75 -8.03 5.26 -3.35
CA ALA A 75 -8.43 5.89 -2.09
C ALA A 75 -8.38 7.42 -2.11
N GLY A 76 -7.80 8.04 -3.15
CA GLY A 76 -7.70 9.50 -3.27
C GLY A 76 -6.85 10.19 -2.20
N LEU A 77 -6.03 9.45 -1.46
CA LEU A 77 -5.27 9.95 -0.31
C LEU A 77 -3.92 10.56 -0.73
N ASN A 78 -3.25 11.18 0.23
CA ASN A 78 -1.98 11.86 0.00
C ASN A 78 -0.75 10.92 0.06
N TYR A 79 0.42 11.45 -0.29
CA TYR A 79 1.67 10.69 -0.28
C TYR A 79 2.16 10.32 1.14
N VAL A 80 1.75 11.04 2.19
CA VAL A 80 2.05 10.67 3.58
C VAL A 80 1.32 9.37 3.91
N SER A 81 0.05 9.27 3.55
CA SER A 81 -0.77 8.06 3.67
C SER A 81 -0.14 6.88 2.93
N TYR A 82 0.31 7.09 1.69
CA TYR A 82 1.04 6.05 0.94
C TYR A 82 2.32 5.58 1.68
N GLY A 83 3.10 6.52 2.21
CA GLY A 83 4.30 6.21 2.99
C GLY A 83 4.00 5.44 4.28
N LEU A 84 2.91 5.79 4.97
CA LEU A 84 2.47 5.09 6.19
C LEU A 84 2.03 3.65 5.89
N VAL A 85 1.27 3.43 4.82
CA VAL A 85 0.90 2.08 4.38
C VAL A 85 2.15 1.28 4.05
N ALA A 86 3.09 1.85 3.29
CA ALA A 86 4.35 1.17 2.96
C ALA A 86 5.15 0.80 4.21
N ARG A 87 5.22 1.70 5.21
CA ARG A 87 5.87 1.46 6.50
C ARG A 87 5.26 0.28 7.25
N GLU A 88 3.94 0.18 7.30
CA GLU A 88 3.28 -0.93 8.01
C GLU A 88 3.39 -2.27 7.27
N VAL A 89 3.34 -2.26 5.93
CA VAL A 89 3.54 -3.49 5.14
C VAL A 89 4.98 -4.00 5.24
N GLU A 90 5.97 -3.12 5.11
CA GLU A 90 7.39 -3.50 5.20
C GLU A 90 7.84 -3.83 6.62
N ARG A 91 7.09 -3.40 7.65
CA ARG A 91 7.27 -3.89 9.02
C ARG A 91 7.15 -5.42 9.08
N ILE A 92 6.37 -6.04 8.19
CA ILE A 92 6.28 -7.49 8.05
C ILE A 92 7.35 -8.02 7.11
N ASP A 93 7.37 -7.56 5.85
CA ASP A 93 8.31 -8.02 4.84
C ASP A 93 8.44 -7.06 3.66
N SER A 94 9.68 -6.88 3.17
CA SER A 94 10.00 -6.04 2.01
C SER A 94 9.43 -6.58 0.69
N GLY A 95 9.23 -7.89 0.56
CA GLY A 95 8.61 -8.51 -0.61
C GLY A 95 7.15 -8.10 -0.78
N TYR A 96 6.37 -8.08 0.30
CA TYR A 96 4.98 -7.59 0.28
C TYR A 96 4.91 -6.11 -0.07
N ARG A 97 5.78 -5.27 0.51
CA ARG A 97 5.85 -3.86 0.14
C ARG A 97 6.27 -3.69 -1.32
N SER A 98 7.10 -4.58 -1.86
CA SER A 98 7.50 -4.55 -3.28
C SER A 98 6.33 -4.79 -4.22
N MET A 99 5.49 -5.78 -3.92
CA MET A 99 4.25 -6.04 -4.67
C MET A 99 3.35 -4.80 -4.70
N MET A 100 3.12 -4.18 -3.54
CA MET A 100 2.32 -2.96 -3.42
C MET A 100 2.91 -1.78 -4.19
N SER A 101 4.24 -1.58 -4.11
CA SER A 101 4.94 -0.51 -4.83
C SER A 101 4.85 -0.68 -6.34
N VAL A 102 5.02 -1.90 -6.87
CA VAL A 102 4.88 -2.17 -8.31
C VAL A 102 3.46 -1.85 -8.76
N GLN A 103 2.45 -2.41 -8.08
CA GLN A 103 1.05 -2.19 -8.44
C GLN A 103 0.68 -0.71 -8.42
N SER A 104 1.03 0.00 -7.34
CA SER A 104 0.61 1.38 -7.14
C SER A 104 1.43 2.35 -7.99
N SER A 105 2.75 2.38 -7.79
CA SER A 105 3.61 3.44 -8.35
C SER A 105 4.16 3.11 -9.73
N LEU A 106 4.32 1.82 -10.09
CA LEU A 106 4.90 1.44 -11.38
C LEU A 106 3.86 1.05 -12.43
N VAL A 107 2.62 0.79 -12.02
CA VAL A 107 1.53 0.43 -12.93
C VAL A 107 0.39 1.44 -12.88
N MET A 108 -0.24 1.65 -11.72
CA MET A 108 -1.42 2.52 -11.63
C MET A 108 -1.06 3.99 -11.89
N VAL A 109 0.03 4.50 -11.32
CA VAL A 109 0.49 5.89 -11.55
C VAL A 109 0.73 6.19 -13.04
N PRO A 110 1.54 5.44 -13.81
CA PRO A 110 1.73 5.77 -15.22
C PRO A 110 0.45 5.66 -16.05
N ILE A 111 -0.47 4.75 -15.73
CA ILE A 111 -1.80 4.72 -16.37
C ILE A 111 -2.59 5.98 -16.03
N ASN A 112 -2.57 6.41 -14.77
CA ASN A 112 -3.28 7.61 -14.32
C ASN A 112 -2.71 8.91 -14.90
N GLU A 113 -1.39 9.03 -15.01
CA GLU A 113 -0.73 10.25 -15.50
C GLU A 113 -0.67 10.32 -17.02
N PHE A 114 -0.39 9.19 -17.69
CA PHE A 114 -0.06 9.17 -19.12
C PHE A 114 -1.10 8.45 -19.98
N GLY A 115 -2.05 7.75 -19.36
CA GLY A 115 -3.11 7.05 -20.08
C GLY A 115 -4.23 7.96 -20.58
N SER A 116 -4.92 7.53 -21.63
CA SER A 116 -6.19 8.14 -22.06
C SER A 116 -7.29 7.89 -21.04
N GLU A 117 -8.38 8.66 -21.10
CA GLU A 117 -9.52 8.45 -20.19
C GLU A 117 -10.09 7.03 -20.31
N GLU A 118 -10.19 6.49 -21.53
CA GLU A 118 -10.65 5.13 -21.77
C GLU A 118 -9.72 4.09 -21.14
N GLN A 119 -8.41 4.34 -21.12
CA GLN A 119 -7.44 3.47 -20.46
C GLN A 119 -7.61 3.54 -18.93
N LYS A 120 -7.73 4.74 -18.36
CA LYS A 120 -7.94 4.92 -16.92
C LYS A 120 -9.19 4.18 -16.44
N GLN A 121 -10.32 4.41 -17.09
CA GLN A 121 -11.60 3.77 -16.76
C GLN A 121 -11.57 2.24 -16.92
N LYS A 122 -10.82 1.73 -17.91
CA LYS A 122 -10.71 0.29 -18.14
C LYS A 122 -9.82 -0.43 -17.12
N TYR A 123 -8.67 0.16 -16.77
CA TYR A 123 -7.61 -0.54 -16.04
C TYR A 123 -7.60 -0.23 -14.54
N LEU A 124 -7.71 1.04 -14.16
CA LEU A 124 -7.48 1.47 -12.78
C LEU A 124 -8.47 0.83 -11.77
N PRO A 125 -9.79 0.70 -12.05
CA PRO A 125 -10.70 0.06 -11.09
C PRO A 125 -10.35 -1.41 -10.80
N LYS A 126 -9.86 -2.14 -11.81
CA LYS A 126 -9.45 -3.55 -11.67
C LYS A 126 -8.11 -3.70 -10.97
N LEU A 127 -7.20 -2.75 -11.17
CA LEU A 127 -5.91 -2.71 -10.48
C LEU A 127 -6.08 -2.30 -9.01
N ALA A 128 -6.97 -1.35 -8.72
CA ALA A 128 -7.25 -0.84 -7.38
C ALA A 128 -7.91 -1.90 -6.50
N SER A 129 -8.87 -2.65 -7.04
CA SER A 129 -9.49 -3.79 -6.34
C SER A 129 -8.58 -5.02 -6.19
N GLY A 130 -7.43 -5.04 -6.88
CA GLY A 130 -6.54 -6.21 -6.92
C GLY A 130 -7.10 -7.40 -7.71
N GLU A 131 -8.19 -7.22 -8.48
CA GLU A 131 -8.68 -8.23 -9.44
C GLU A 131 -7.60 -8.50 -10.50
N TRP A 132 -6.96 -7.43 -10.96
CA TRP A 132 -5.83 -7.48 -11.91
C TRP A 132 -4.53 -7.14 -11.22
N ILE A 133 -3.49 -7.92 -11.54
CA ILE A 133 -2.13 -7.73 -11.06
C ILE A 133 -1.30 -7.17 -12.21
N GLY A 134 -0.68 -6.02 -11.98
CA GLY A 134 0.21 -5.37 -12.92
C GLY A 134 1.68 -5.69 -12.70
N CYS A 135 2.47 -5.49 -13.75
CA CYS A 135 3.92 -5.49 -13.67
C CYS A 135 4.50 -4.34 -14.52
N PHE A 136 5.76 -4.01 -14.30
CA PHE A 136 6.44 -2.93 -15.01
C PHE A 136 7.72 -3.43 -15.65
N GLY A 137 7.78 -3.39 -16.98
CA GLY A 137 8.94 -3.77 -17.77
C GLY A 137 9.73 -2.54 -18.19
N LEU A 138 10.91 -2.35 -17.60
CA LEU A 138 11.84 -1.27 -17.97
C LEU A 138 13.27 -1.76 -18.12
N THR A 139 13.76 -2.53 -17.14
CA THR A 139 15.13 -3.04 -17.16
C THR A 139 15.29 -4.19 -18.16
N GLU A 140 16.35 -4.13 -18.96
CA GLU A 140 16.74 -5.16 -19.93
C GLU A 140 18.12 -5.75 -19.56
N PRO A 141 18.52 -6.91 -20.11
CA PRO A 141 19.80 -7.56 -19.75
C PRO A 141 21.08 -6.79 -20.11
N ASN A 142 21.01 -5.75 -20.96
CA ASN A 142 22.16 -5.00 -21.48
C ASN A 142 22.18 -3.56 -20.96
#